data_AF-A0A843CFZ6-F1
#
_entry.id   AF-A0A843CFZ6-F1
#
_cell.length_a   1.000
_cell.length_b   1.000
_cell.length_c   1.000
_cell.angle_alpha   90.00
_cell.angle_beta   90.00
_cell.angle_gamma   90.00
#
_symmetry.space_group_name_H-M   'P 1'
#
loop_
_entity.id
_entity.type
_entity.pdbx_description
1 polymer ?
#
loop_
_entity_poly.entity_id
_entity_poly.type
_entity_poly.pdbx_seq_one_letter_code
_entity_poly.pdbx_strand_id
1 'polypeptide(L)'
;MKSKFYWYSIIVLIFSVSTFANNGYAQNEEENYTSVITITGVSLELTKQALLTDNYDSAEKYSTLTNNFYGKNIQFLRAVNSDFSDKIHIKLLDLHSGIFSKLDSKDLINEIDQLQETFTLVPSGVNSNIIITSILSEADEQYQLAIQDDNPESYFLTLSLIKHSKIILEQNPISDSRLNQELGSFFRDLDELVANKNDFVVVGNLITAIQRDLIQTETIVIDKTNLYAVIRDLYSELFTAVNSGDYLAAEEIAIEAYLENFEYLEPDIEKVDEKLLESLEINMREKLREMIVQKENPEAIIKFIENSILPDLTKAEAMTNDLTSVVASSSSEKELKSMGDASEEEKSGVKNEIDVIRERLEETLLHYGRGDTQSAHASARSAYLDSYEFVEIPLRVIDPDFTLEVEYQFATLRNLIKQEAPQEEIQEIIIGIRRNLDESERIVSGTGTLAPSIAFTSSFAIIFREGLESVLILGAITTYLEASRNNQFKKYIYYGVMAA
;
A
#
# COMPACT_ATOMS: atom_id res chain seq x y z
N MET A 1 -52.58 -20.60 -41.62
CA MET A 1 -53.43 -20.26 -40.45
C MET A 1 -52.67 -20.66 -39.20
N LYS A 2 -52.33 -19.84 -38.21
CA LYS A 2 -52.48 -18.40 -37.95
C LYS A 2 -51.28 -17.99 -37.09
N SER A 3 -50.62 -16.91 -37.48
CA SER A 3 -49.75 -16.10 -36.62
C SER A 3 -50.57 -15.52 -35.46
N LYS A 4 -49.98 -15.45 -34.27
CA LYS A 4 -50.45 -14.55 -33.20
C LYS A 4 -49.27 -13.79 -32.61
N PHE A 5 -49.12 -12.58 -33.15
CA PHE A 5 -48.65 -11.37 -32.47
C PHE A 5 -49.23 -11.24 -31.06
N TYR A 6 -48.41 -10.84 -30.09
CA TYR A 6 -48.87 -10.07 -28.94
C TYR A 6 -47.98 -8.85 -28.73
N TRP A 7 -48.65 -7.71 -28.61
CA TRP A 7 -48.13 -6.37 -28.41
C TRP A 7 -47.73 -6.11 -26.95
N TYR A 8 -46.64 -5.38 -26.82
CA TYR A 8 -46.32 -4.34 -25.82
C TYR A 8 -47.28 -4.11 -24.63
N SER A 9 -46.69 -4.12 -23.44
CA SER A 9 -46.90 -3.08 -22.43
C SER A 9 -45.55 -2.73 -21.83
N ILE A 10 -44.95 -1.66 -22.36
CA ILE A 10 -43.87 -0.93 -21.73
C ILE A 10 -44.45 -0.31 -20.45
N ILE A 11 -43.94 -0.72 -19.30
CA ILE A 11 -44.01 0.09 -18.09
C ILE A 11 -42.72 0.92 -18.11
N VAL A 12 -42.84 2.16 -18.55
CA VAL A 12 -41.82 3.20 -18.31
C VAL A 12 -41.88 3.48 -16.81
N LEU A 13 -40.95 2.90 -16.06
CA LEU A 13 -40.64 3.37 -14.71
C LEU A 13 -39.53 4.40 -14.88
N ILE A 14 -39.93 5.67 -14.86
CA ILE A 14 -39.04 6.82 -14.78
C ILE A 14 -38.36 6.70 -13.42
N PHE A 15 -37.17 6.10 -13.37
CA PHE A 15 -36.23 6.45 -12.33
C PHE A 15 -35.72 7.84 -12.69
N SER A 16 -36.21 8.83 -11.94
CA SER A 16 -35.53 10.10 -11.79
C SER A 16 -34.09 9.79 -11.41
N VAL A 17 -33.17 10.04 -12.35
CA VAL A 17 -31.74 10.13 -12.08
C VAL A 17 -31.60 11.27 -11.08
N SER A 18 -31.57 10.91 -9.81
CA SER A 18 -31.02 11.77 -8.79
C SER A 18 -29.52 11.66 -9.01
N THR A 19 -28.96 12.67 -9.66
CA THR A 19 -27.52 12.88 -9.71
C THR A 19 -27.05 13.10 -8.27
N PHE A 20 -26.74 12.01 -7.58
CA PHE A 20 -25.85 12.07 -6.44
C PHE A 20 -24.46 12.28 -7.03
N ALA A 21 -23.97 13.52 -6.92
CA ALA A 21 -22.58 13.83 -7.16
C ALA A 21 -21.74 13.01 -6.18
N ASN A 22 -21.07 11.99 -6.71
CA ASN A 22 -20.13 11.14 -5.98
C ASN A 22 -18.86 11.97 -5.75
N ASN A 23 -18.84 12.79 -4.69
CA ASN A 23 -17.77 13.77 -4.44
C ASN A 23 -16.54 13.19 -3.70
N GLY A 24 -16.46 11.88 -3.46
CA GLY A 24 -15.32 11.23 -2.79
C GLY A 24 -14.25 10.67 -3.74
N TYR A 25 -14.66 10.09 -4.89
CA TYR A 25 -13.75 9.45 -5.86
C TYR A 25 -13.28 10.36 -7.00
N ALA A 26 -13.91 11.53 -7.14
CA ALA A 26 -13.62 12.47 -8.22
C ALA A 26 -12.37 13.34 -7.96
N GLN A 27 -11.68 13.22 -6.82
CA GLN A 27 -10.71 14.24 -6.42
C GLN A 27 -9.40 14.24 -7.21
N ASN A 28 -8.98 13.11 -7.82
CA ASN A 28 -7.67 13.01 -8.50
C ASN A 28 -7.70 12.29 -9.87
N GLU A 29 -8.87 12.05 -10.48
CA GLU A 29 -8.97 11.33 -11.76
C GLU A 29 -8.18 12.04 -12.88
N GLU A 30 -8.19 13.38 -12.89
CA GLU A 30 -7.49 14.21 -13.87
C GLU A 30 -5.96 14.14 -13.66
N GLU A 31 -5.50 14.18 -12.42
CA GLU A 31 -4.09 14.04 -12.05
C GLU A 31 -3.55 12.65 -12.39
N ASN A 32 -4.30 11.59 -12.07
CA ASN A 32 -3.92 10.22 -12.39
C ASN A 32 -3.87 10.01 -13.91
N TYR A 33 -4.84 10.56 -14.65
CA TYR A 33 -4.83 10.54 -16.11
C TYR A 33 -3.60 11.27 -16.67
N THR A 34 -3.31 12.47 -16.16
CA THR A 34 -2.15 13.27 -16.57
C THR A 34 -0.84 12.56 -16.24
N SER A 35 -0.77 11.88 -15.10
CA SER A 35 0.41 11.13 -14.65
C SER A 35 0.78 10.01 -15.60
N VAL A 36 -0.21 9.21 -16.02
CA VAL A 36 0.00 8.12 -16.99
C VAL A 36 0.48 8.67 -18.33
N ILE A 37 -0.10 9.77 -18.81
CA ILE A 37 0.35 10.43 -20.05
C ILE A 37 1.78 10.97 -19.91
N THR A 38 2.10 11.56 -18.76
CA THR A 38 3.43 12.12 -18.48
C THR A 38 4.51 11.04 -18.47
N ILE A 39 4.29 9.95 -17.73
CA ILE A 39 5.22 8.81 -17.66
C ILE A 39 5.42 8.21 -19.06
N THR A 40 4.34 8.05 -19.82
CA THR A 40 4.40 7.58 -21.22
C THR A 40 5.25 8.51 -22.09
N GLY A 41 5.12 9.82 -21.92
CA GLY A 41 5.93 10.83 -22.60
C GLY A 41 7.43 10.72 -22.27
N VAL A 42 7.76 10.49 -20.99
CA VAL A 42 9.15 10.27 -20.53
C VAL A 42 9.75 9.03 -21.18
N SER A 43 9.01 7.91 -21.21
CA SER A 43 9.48 6.66 -21.83
C SER A 43 9.63 6.77 -23.36
N LEU A 44 8.75 7.53 -24.03
CA LEU A 44 8.90 7.83 -25.46
C LEU A 44 10.14 8.66 -25.76
N GLU A 45 10.53 9.59 -24.88
CA GLU A 45 11.74 10.38 -25.05
C GLU A 45 13.00 9.49 -25.02
N LEU A 46 13.04 8.47 -24.17
CA LEU A 46 14.13 7.47 -24.18
C LEU A 46 14.15 6.63 -25.46
N THR A 47 12.97 6.25 -25.96
CA THR A 47 12.83 5.56 -27.25
C THR A 47 13.40 6.42 -28.39
N LYS A 48 13.07 7.72 -28.41
CA LYS A 48 13.57 8.69 -29.38
C LYS A 48 15.08 8.88 -29.27
N GLN A 49 15.63 8.99 -28.06
CA GLN A 49 17.07 9.09 -27.84
C GLN A 49 17.82 7.87 -28.35
N ALA A 50 17.28 6.67 -28.17
CA ALA A 50 17.86 5.45 -28.73
C ALA A 50 17.86 5.50 -30.27
N LEU A 51 16.74 5.89 -30.91
CA LEU A 51 16.63 6.05 -32.36
C LEU A 51 17.57 7.11 -32.94
N LEU A 52 17.80 8.22 -32.23
CA LEU A 52 18.76 9.26 -32.63
C LEU A 52 20.21 8.75 -32.71
N THR A 53 20.50 7.66 -32.02
CA THR A 53 21.81 6.97 -32.04
C THR A 53 21.80 5.71 -32.90
N ASP A 54 20.73 5.48 -33.68
CA ASP A 54 20.48 4.28 -34.47
C ASP A 54 20.52 2.97 -33.64
N ASN A 55 20.25 3.04 -32.33
CA ASN A 55 20.22 1.89 -31.43
C ASN A 55 18.80 1.31 -31.35
N TYR A 56 18.45 0.49 -32.34
CA TYR A 56 17.14 -0.18 -32.43
C TYR A 56 16.88 -1.17 -31.29
N ASP A 57 17.91 -1.82 -30.77
CA ASP A 57 17.75 -2.83 -29.71
C ASP A 57 17.27 -2.16 -28.41
N SER A 58 17.87 -1.02 -28.03
CA SER A 58 17.38 -0.23 -26.89
C SER A 58 16.04 0.46 -27.20
N ALA A 59 15.82 0.94 -28.43
CA ALA A 59 14.54 1.54 -28.82
C ALA A 59 13.37 0.54 -28.71
N GLU A 60 13.59 -0.72 -29.09
CA GLU A 60 12.61 -1.80 -28.95
C GLU A 60 12.27 -2.06 -27.49
N LYS A 61 13.26 -2.10 -26.60
CA LYS A 61 13.04 -2.30 -25.16
C LYS A 61 12.33 -1.13 -24.50
N TYR A 62 12.72 0.12 -24.80
CA TYR A 62 12.02 1.31 -24.27
C TYR A 62 10.58 1.40 -24.79
N SER A 63 10.35 1.10 -26.07
CA SER A 63 8.98 1.05 -26.61
C SER A 63 8.16 -0.11 -26.01
N THR A 64 8.80 -1.22 -25.61
CA THR A 64 8.15 -2.30 -24.86
C THR A 64 7.75 -1.84 -23.45
N LEU A 65 8.65 -1.21 -22.71
CA LEU A 65 8.35 -0.63 -21.39
C LEU A 65 7.20 0.39 -21.49
N THR A 66 7.23 1.25 -22.52
CA THR A 66 6.18 2.24 -22.80
C THR A 66 4.82 1.58 -23.06
N ASN A 67 4.78 0.54 -23.90
CA ASN A 67 3.53 -0.17 -24.22
C ASN A 67 2.99 -0.95 -23.02
N ASN A 68 3.86 -1.58 -22.22
CA ASN A 68 3.46 -2.29 -21.01
C ASN A 68 2.88 -1.32 -19.98
N PHE A 69 3.54 -0.18 -19.74
CA PHE A 69 3.07 0.85 -18.82
C PHE A 69 1.73 1.47 -19.27
N TYR A 70 1.62 1.84 -20.55
CA TYR A 70 0.36 2.39 -21.06
C TYR A 70 -0.76 1.34 -21.05
N GLY A 71 -0.43 0.10 -21.43
CA GLY A 71 -1.34 -1.03 -21.49
C GLY A 71 -1.88 -1.42 -20.12
N LYS A 72 -1.07 -1.44 -19.06
CA LYS A 72 -1.54 -1.73 -17.69
C LYS A 72 -2.57 -0.70 -17.21
N ASN A 73 -2.49 0.54 -17.71
CA ASN A 73 -3.38 1.64 -17.33
C ASN A 73 -4.56 1.88 -18.31
N ILE A 74 -4.70 1.09 -19.39
CA ILE A 74 -5.64 1.40 -20.49
C ILE A 74 -7.11 1.45 -20.05
N GLN A 75 -7.52 0.60 -19.10
CA GLN A 75 -8.91 0.57 -18.64
C GLN A 75 -9.28 1.86 -17.91
N PHE A 76 -8.40 2.32 -17.02
CA PHE A 76 -8.53 3.59 -16.32
C PHE A 76 -8.55 4.77 -17.32
N LEU A 77 -7.60 4.81 -18.25
CA LEU A 77 -7.53 5.86 -19.26
C LEU A 77 -8.81 5.96 -20.11
N ARG A 78 -9.41 4.81 -20.48
CA ARG A 78 -10.66 4.77 -21.23
C ARG A 78 -11.86 5.30 -20.47
N ALA A 79 -11.88 5.15 -19.14
CA ALA A 79 -12.95 5.70 -18.31
C ALA A 79 -12.96 7.25 -18.36
N VAL A 80 -11.78 7.87 -18.49
CA VAL A 80 -11.65 9.34 -18.62
C VAL A 80 -11.86 9.80 -20.07
N ASN A 81 -11.17 9.20 -21.04
CA ASN A 81 -11.27 9.58 -22.45
C ASN A 81 -10.97 8.43 -23.42
N SER A 82 -11.95 7.53 -23.64
CA SER A 82 -11.79 6.35 -24.50
C SER A 82 -11.24 6.66 -25.91
N ASP A 83 -11.77 7.67 -26.60
CA ASP A 83 -11.36 7.98 -27.98
C ASP A 83 -9.88 8.40 -28.06
N PHE A 84 -9.44 9.25 -27.13
CA PHE A 84 -8.04 9.66 -27.04
C PHE A 84 -7.15 8.48 -26.66
N SER A 85 -7.53 7.72 -25.63
CA SER A 85 -6.71 6.63 -25.10
C SER A 85 -6.54 5.49 -26.10
N ASP A 86 -7.60 5.12 -26.83
CA ASP A 86 -7.52 4.11 -27.87
C ASP A 86 -6.62 4.56 -29.03
N LYS A 87 -6.72 5.83 -29.43
CA LYS A 87 -5.86 6.40 -30.47
C LYS A 87 -4.38 6.39 -30.09
N ILE A 88 -4.05 6.75 -28.86
CA ILE A 88 -2.67 6.69 -28.36
C ILE A 88 -2.20 5.23 -28.28
N HIS A 89 -3.00 4.32 -27.75
CA HIS A 89 -2.63 2.91 -27.65
C HIS A 89 -2.29 2.31 -29.02
N ILE A 90 -3.12 2.54 -30.03
CA ILE A 90 -2.87 2.08 -31.40
C ILE A 90 -1.56 2.66 -31.94
N LYS A 91 -1.34 3.97 -31.77
CA LYS A 91 -0.08 4.61 -32.22
C LYS A 91 1.15 4.07 -31.52
N LEU A 92 1.08 3.75 -30.23
CA LEU A 92 2.21 3.14 -29.49
C LEU A 92 2.53 1.74 -30.00
N LEU A 93 1.52 0.95 -30.38
CA LEU A 93 1.69 -0.37 -30.99
C LEU A 93 2.26 -0.29 -32.41
N ASP A 94 1.78 0.66 -33.22
CA ASP A 94 2.29 0.92 -34.57
C ASP A 94 3.76 1.36 -34.51
N LEU A 95 4.09 2.30 -33.62
CA LEU A 95 5.47 2.76 -33.40
C LEU A 95 6.38 1.59 -32.99
N HIS A 96 5.97 0.77 -32.02
CA HIS A 96 6.73 -0.39 -31.60
C HIS A 96 6.95 -1.39 -32.74
N SER A 97 5.92 -1.65 -33.54
CA SER A 97 6.00 -2.50 -34.74
C SER A 97 6.96 -1.93 -35.79
N GLY A 98 6.97 -0.61 -35.95
CA GLY A 98 7.89 0.11 -36.84
C GLY A 98 9.35 0.02 -36.38
N ILE A 99 9.61 0.16 -35.08
CA ILE A 99 10.92 -0.02 -34.46
C ILE A 99 11.40 -1.47 -34.65
N PHE A 100 10.56 -2.45 -34.35
CA PHE A 100 10.86 -3.88 -34.53
C PHE A 100 11.20 -4.20 -35.99
N SER A 101 10.49 -3.58 -36.93
CA SER A 101 10.71 -3.72 -38.37
C SER A 101 11.89 -2.91 -38.91
N LYS A 102 12.56 -2.11 -38.06
CA LYS A 102 13.68 -1.22 -38.40
C LYS A 102 13.35 -0.27 -39.56
N LEU A 103 12.17 0.36 -39.50
CA LEU A 103 11.81 1.46 -40.41
C LEU A 103 12.77 2.65 -40.26
N ASP A 104 12.73 3.61 -41.19
CA ASP A 104 13.64 4.76 -41.16
C ASP A 104 13.53 5.54 -39.83
N SER A 105 14.67 5.80 -39.17
CA SER A 105 14.69 6.40 -37.84
C SER A 105 14.10 7.81 -37.83
N LYS A 106 14.18 8.57 -38.93
CA LYS A 106 13.58 9.91 -39.00
C LYS A 106 12.07 9.86 -39.03
N ASP A 107 11.51 8.88 -39.72
CA ASP A 107 10.06 8.67 -39.78
C ASP A 107 9.53 8.27 -38.40
N LEU A 108 10.20 7.33 -37.73
CA LEU A 108 9.86 6.90 -36.36
C LEU A 108 10.01 8.04 -35.33
N ILE A 109 11.06 8.85 -35.42
CA ILE A 109 11.24 10.03 -34.56
C ILE A 109 10.12 11.04 -34.78
N ASN A 110 9.73 11.27 -36.04
CA ASN A 110 8.62 12.17 -36.37
C ASN A 110 7.27 11.64 -35.84
N GLU A 111 7.06 10.31 -35.81
CA GLU A 111 5.89 9.72 -35.15
C GLU A 111 5.90 9.97 -33.63
N ILE A 112 7.06 9.84 -32.98
CA ILE A 112 7.22 10.16 -31.55
C ILE A 112 6.95 11.64 -31.30
N ASP A 113 7.48 12.54 -32.13
CA ASP A 113 7.26 13.98 -32.00
C ASP A 113 5.76 14.33 -32.09
N GLN A 114 5.02 13.70 -33.00
CA GLN A 114 3.56 13.88 -33.10
C GLN A 114 2.81 13.31 -31.90
N LEU A 115 3.26 12.21 -31.32
CA LEU A 115 2.70 11.67 -30.07
C LEU A 115 2.94 12.62 -28.90
N GLN A 116 4.16 13.12 -28.74
CA GLN A 116 4.52 14.10 -27.71
C GLN A 116 3.72 15.41 -27.87
N GLU A 117 3.56 15.93 -29.09
CA GLU A 117 2.70 17.08 -29.35
C GLU A 117 1.25 16.80 -28.94
N THR A 118 0.74 15.60 -29.21
CA THR A 118 -0.61 15.19 -28.80
C THR A 118 -0.75 15.17 -27.26
N PHE A 119 0.29 14.77 -26.52
CA PHE A 119 0.28 14.77 -25.06
C PHE A 119 0.23 16.17 -24.46
N THR A 120 0.77 17.19 -25.14
CA THR A 120 0.66 18.59 -24.69
C THR A 120 -0.77 19.15 -24.67
N LEU A 121 -1.71 18.46 -25.33
CA LEU A 121 -3.13 18.82 -25.33
C LEU A 121 -3.87 18.33 -24.07
N VAL A 122 -3.25 17.43 -23.29
CA VAL A 122 -3.79 16.99 -22.01
C VAL A 122 -3.58 18.11 -21.00
N PRO A 123 -4.62 18.55 -20.28
CA PRO A 123 -4.48 19.57 -19.24
C PRO A 123 -3.39 19.17 -18.24
N SER A 124 -2.55 20.14 -17.85
CA SER A 124 -1.69 19.98 -16.69
C SER A 124 -2.62 19.86 -15.47
N GLY A 125 -2.74 18.66 -14.89
CA GLY A 125 -3.53 18.43 -13.67
C GLY A 125 -3.26 19.48 -12.58
N VAL A 126 -4.26 19.77 -11.75
CA VAL A 126 -4.23 20.91 -10.82
C VAL A 126 -3.19 20.67 -9.72
N ASN A 127 -3.00 19.41 -9.30
CA ASN A 127 -2.05 19.04 -8.27
C ASN A 127 -0.80 18.36 -8.83
N SER A 128 0.27 19.14 -9.02
CA SER A 128 1.57 18.65 -9.47
C SER A 128 2.20 17.61 -8.54
N ASN A 129 1.86 17.62 -7.25
CA ASN A 129 2.46 16.70 -6.27
C ASN A 129 2.00 15.27 -6.51
N ILE A 130 0.74 15.06 -6.88
CA ILE A 130 0.18 13.75 -7.22
C ILE A 130 0.84 13.18 -8.48
N ILE A 131 1.13 14.06 -9.44
CA ILE A 131 1.87 13.71 -10.65
C ILE A 131 3.30 13.26 -10.31
N ILE A 132 4.00 14.02 -9.47
CA ILE A 132 5.35 13.66 -9.01
C ILE A 132 5.33 12.31 -8.27
N THR A 133 4.35 12.09 -7.39
CA THR A 133 4.22 10.83 -6.65
C THR A 133 4.00 9.65 -7.58
N SER A 134 3.11 9.78 -8.56
CA SER A 134 2.86 8.72 -9.55
C SER A 134 4.10 8.39 -10.39
N ILE A 135 4.87 9.42 -10.79
CA ILE A 135 6.14 9.24 -11.49
C ILE A 135 7.16 8.50 -10.62
N LEU A 136 7.22 8.84 -9.33
CA LEU A 136 8.11 8.18 -8.38
C LEU A 136 7.72 6.73 -8.10
N SER A 137 6.43 6.39 -8.10
CA SER A 137 5.97 4.99 -8.00
C SER A 137 6.43 4.16 -9.18
N GLU A 138 6.33 4.69 -10.40
CA GLU A 138 6.88 4.00 -11.58
C GLU A 138 8.41 3.97 -11.54
N ALA A 139 9.07 5.02 -11.04
CA ALA A 139 10.53 5.02 -10.88
C ALA A 139 10.98 3.91 -9.93
N ASP A 140 10.27 3.69 -8.83
CA ASP A 140 10.55 2.59 -7.90
C ASP A 140 10.35 1.22 -8.57
N GLU A 141 9.21 0.99 -9.25
CA GLU A 141 8.94 -0.25 -9.99
C GLU A 141 10.06 -0.55 -11.01
N GLN A 142 10.48 0.47 -11.77
CA GLN A 142 11.57 0.31 -12.74
C GLN A 142 12.94 0.13 -12.08
N TYR A 143 13.18 0.73 -10.92
CA TYR A 143 14.43 0.53 -10.20
C TYR A 143 14.54 -0.89 -9.65
N GLN A 144 13.45 -1.44 -9.14
CA GLN A 144 13.39 -2.83 -8.71
C GLN A 144 13.74 -3.77 -9.86
N LEU A 145 13.12 -3.60 -11.04
CA LEU A 145 13.45 -4.36 -12.24
C LEU A 145 14.91 -4.17 -12.66
N ALA A 146 15.44 -2.95 -12.56
CA ALA A 146 16.82 -2.64 -12.90
C ALA A 146 17.83 -3.39 -12.03
N ILE A 147 17.58 -3.50 -10.72
CA ILE A 147 18.47 -4.15 -9.77
C ILE A 147 18.29 -5.68 -9.78
N GLN A 148 17.05 -6.18 -9.85
CA GLN A 148 16.76 -7.60 -9.79
C GLN A 148 17.12 -8.35 -11.08
N ASP A 149 16.82 -7.76 -12.23
CA ASP A 149 17.01 -8.40 -13.54
C ASP A 149 18.26 -7.90 -14.29
N ASP A 150 19.09 -7.06 -13.66
CA ASP A 150 20.21 -6.34 -14.29
C ASP A 150 19.77 -5.64 -15.59
N ASN A 151 18.62 -4.96 -15.54
CA ASN A 151 17.98 -4.33 -16.70
C ASN A 151 18.43 -2.87 -16.86
N PRO A 152 19.34 -2.55 -17.81
CA PRO A 152 19.86 -1.20 -17.95
C PRO A 152 18.81 -0.21 -18.50
N GLU A 153 17.84 -0.67 -19.30
CA GLU A 153 16.78 0.19 -19.81
C GLU A 153 15.84 0.64 -18.68
N SER A 154 15.47 -0.25 -17.77
CA SER A 154 14.71 0.11 -16.56
C SER A 154 15.51 1.05 -15.64
N TYR A 155 16.84 0.88 -15.56
CA TYR A 155 17.70 1.81 -14.81
C TYR A 155 17.68 3.22 -15.40
N PHE A 156 17.82 3.36 -16.72
CA PHE A 156 17.77 4.67 -17.37
C PHE A 156 16.38 5.30 -17.35
N LEU A 157 15.32 4.48 -17.38
CA LEU A 157 13.95 4.95 -17.17
C LEU A 157 13.77 5.50 -15.75
N THR A 158 14.25 4.80 -14.72
CA THR A 158 14.26 5.27 -13.32
C THR A 158 14.91 6.66 -13.21
N LEU A 159 16.13 6.82 -13.73
CA LEU A 159 16.84 8.09 -13.72
C LEU A 159 16.06 9.21 -14.42
N SER A 160 15.40 8.88 -15.54
CA SER A 160 14.63 9.83 -16.32
C SER A 160 13.35 10.27 -15.60
N LEU A 161 12.68 9.34 -14.93
CA LEU A 161 11.49 9.60 -14.11
C LEU A 161 11.84 10.48 -12.91
N ILE A 162 12.88 10.13 -12.12
CA ILE A 162 13.35 10.95 -10.99
C ILE A 162 13.74 12.36 -11.45
N LYS A 163 14.44 12.47 -12.58
CA LYS A 163 14.77 13.77 -13.17
C LYS A 163 13.52 14.57 -13.53
N HIS A 164 12.51 13.92 -14.11
CA HIS A 164 11.27 14.58 -14.49
C HIS A 164 10.47 15.05 -13.28
N SER A 165 10.41 14.24 -12.21
CA SER A 165 9.85 14.60 -10.91
C SER A 165 10.44 15.90 -10.37
N LYS A 166 11.78 16.04 -10.39
CA LYS A 166 12.47 17.27 -9.96
C LYS A 166 12.11 18.48 -10.83
N ILE A 167 12.01 18.30 -12.15
CA ILE A 167 11.61 19.36 -13.08
C ILE A 167 10.19 19.86 -12.76
N ILE A 168 9.24 18.95 -12.52
CA ILE A 168 7.86 19.32 -12.17
C ILE A 168 7.82 20.08 -10.85
N LEU A 169 8.59 19.63 -9.85
CA LEU A 169 8.69 20.31 -8.54
C LEU A 169 9.29 21.71 -8.66
N GLU A 170 10.33 21.89 -9.47
CA GLU A 170 10.95 23.20 -9.72
C GLU A 170 10.01 24.17 -10.44
N GLN A 171 9.18 23.66 -11.37
CA GLN A 171 8.19 24.45 -12.10
C GLN A 171 6.97 24.80 -11.25
N ASN A 172 6.64 23.95 -10.27
CA ASN A 172 5.47 24.09 -9.39
C ASN A 172 5.92 23.93 -7.92
N PRO A 173 6.71 24.87 -7.39
CA PRO A 173 7.24 24.74 -6.04
C PRO A 173 6.12 24.78 -5.00
N ILE A 174 6.29 24.01 -3.93
CA ILE A 174 5.33 23.98 -2.82
C ILE A 174 5.35 25.34 -2.11
N SER A 175 4.25 25.76 -1.49
CA SER A 175 4.20 27.06 -0.80
C SER A 175 5.16 27.14 0.40
N ASP A 176 5.47 26.02 1.06
CA ASP A 176 6.44 25.96 2.17
C ASP A 176 7.88 25.89 1.64
N SER A 177 8.63 26.97 1.82
CA SER A 177 10.04 27.06 1.41
C SER A 177 10.97 26.07 2.12
N ARG A 178 10.66 25.69 3.37
CA ARG A 178 11.45 24.72 4.14
C ARG A 178 11.26 23.32 3.56
N LEU A 179 10.00 22.94 3.29
CA LEU A 179 9.69 21.66 2.67
C LEU A 179 10.35 21.50 1.29
N ASN A 180 10.36 22.55 0.46
CA ASN A 180 11.09 22.49 -0.82
C ASN A 180 12.61 22.25 -0.62
N GLN A 181 13.22 22.79 0.44
CA GLN A 181 14.64 22.55 0.72
C GLN A 181 14.89 21.11 1.18
N GLU A 182 14.00 20.59 2.02
CA GLU A 182 14.03 19.21 2.52
C GLU A 182 13.86 18.20 1.39
N LEU A 183 12.83 18.36 0.56
CA LEU A 183 12.63 17.59 -0.67
C LEU A 183 13.84 17.68 -1.59
N GLY A 184 14.44 18.87 -1.73
CA GLY A 184 15.67 19.06 -2.49
C GLY A 184 16.85 18.23 -1.94
N SER A 185 16.96 18.06 -0.62
CA SER A 185 17.96 17.16 -0.02
C SER A 185 17.62 15.70 -0.31
N PHE A 186 16.38 15.28 -0.09
CA PHE A 186 15.97 13.89 -0.34
C PHE A 186 16.14 13.48 -1.79
N PHE A 187 15.80 14.34 -2.74
CA PHE A 187 16.04 14.06 -4.15
C PHE A 187 17.53 13.93 -4.50
N ARG A 188 18.41 14.69 -3.83
CA ARG A 188 19.86 14.56 -4.01
C ARG A 188 20.38 13.25 -3.40
N ASP A 189 19.88 12.87 -2.23
CA ASP A 189 20.25 11.62 -1.58
C ASP A 189 19.73 10.44 -2.42
N LEU A 190 18.54 10.55 -3.01
CA LEU A 190 17.97 9.60 -3.96
C LEU A 190 18.83 9.45 -5.21
N ASP A 191 19.30 10.56 -5.80
CA ASP A 191 20.24 10.53 -6.92
C ASP A 191 21.52 9.76 -6.54
N GLU A 192 22.05 9.97 -5.34
CA GLU A 192 23.26 9.29 -4.86
C GLU A 192 23.03 7.78 -4.67
N LEU A 193 21.93 7.38 -4.02
CA LEU A 193 21.58 5.97 -3.81
C LEU A 193 21.40 5.24 -5.16
N VAL A 194 20.66 5.85 -6.09
CA VAL A 194 20.41 5.28 -7.42
C VAL A 194 21.68 5.22 -8.25
N ALA A 195 22.54 6.26 -8.20
CA ALA A 195 23.83 6.29 -8.90
C ALA A 195 24.78 5.20 -8.39
N ASN A 196 24.76 4.93 -7.09
CA ASN A 196 25.56 3.89 -6.46
C ASN A 196 24.99 2.47 -6.64
N LYS A 197 23.83 2.33 -7.30
CA LYS A 197 23.08 1.07 -7.46
C LYS A 197 22.83 0.39 -6.11
N ASN A 198 22.43 1.19 -5.11
CA ASN A 198 22.10 0.70 -3.80
C ASN A 198 20.89 -0.25 -3.85
N ASP A 199 20.68 -1.00 -2.76
CA ASP A 199 19.55 -1.92 -2.66
C ASP A 199 18.21 -1.20 -2.90
N PHE A 200 17.31 -1.84 -3.65
CA PHE A 200 16.05 -1.23 -4.07
C PHE A 200 15.14 -0.89 -2.88
N VAL A 201 15.31 -1.54 -1.72
CA VAL A 201 14.57 -1.21 -0.50
C VAL A 201 15.02 0.15 0.04
N VAL A 202 16.33 0.42 0.06
CA VAL A 202 16.86 1.71 0.55
C VAL A 202 16.39 2.86 -0.34
N VAL A 203 16.34 2.62 -1.65
CA VAL A 203 15.81 3.59 -2.63
C VAL A 203 14.30 3.76 -2.49
N GLY A 204 13.55 2.67 -2.37
CA GLY A 204 12.09 2.68 -2.21
C GLY A 204 11.63 3.38 -0.92
N ASN A 205 12.36 3.22 0.19
CA ASN A 205 12.08 3.93 1.44
C ASN A 205 12.22 5.44 1.28
N LEU A 206 13.27 5.91 0.61
CA LEU A 206 13.46 7.33 0.37
C LEU A 206 12.43 7.89 -0.62
N ILE A 207 12.08 7.11 -1.66
CA ILE A 207 10.98 7.45 -2.57
C ILE A 207 9.67 7.62 -1.78
N THR A 208 9.37 6.70 -0.87
CA THR A 208 8.17 6.74 -0.03
C THR A 208 8.16 7.98 0.86
N ALA A 209 9.29 8.32 1.50
CA ALA A 209 9.42 9.53 2.30
C ALA A 209 9.18 10.81 1.47
N ILE A 210 9.74 10.87 0.25
CA ILE A 210 9.50 11.97 -0.69
C ILE A 210 8.02 12.05 -1.08
N GLN A 211 7.39 10.92 -1.41
CA GLN A 211 5.98 10.85 -1.79
C GLN A 211 5.05 11.31 -0.67
N ARG A 212 5.32 10.89 0.57
CA ARG A 212 4.62 11.33 1.78
C ARG A 212 4.67 12.86 1.93
N ASP A 213 5.88 13.41 1.86
CA ASP A 213 6.12 14.85 2.03
C ASP A 213 5.53 15.69 0.88
N LEU A 214 5.49 15.14 -0.34
CA LEU A 214 4.92 15.76 -1.54
C LEU A 214 3.41 15.80 -1.53
N ILE A 215 2.77 14.65 -1.29
CA ILE A 215 1.31 14.61 -1.19
C ILE A 215 0.89 15.53 -0.06
N GLN A 216 1.79 15.80 0.91
CA GLN A 216 1.45 16.31 2.22
C GLN A 216 0.15 15.62 2.55
N THR A 217 0.14 14.25 2.58
CA THR A 217 -1.06 13.45 2.95
C THR A 217 -1.68 14.34 3.95
N GLU A 218 -2.83 14.94 3.61
CA GLU A 218 -3.36 16.00 4.43
C GLU A 218 -3.16 15.39 5.79
N THR A 219 -2.28 16.01 6.60
CA THR A 219 -2.66 16.05 7.97
C THR A 219 -3.97 16.77 7.71
N ILE A 220 -5.05 15.97 7.65
CA ILE A 220 -6.30 16.34 8.23
C ILE A 220 -5.72 17.04 9.43
N VAL A 221 -5.81 18.36 9.43
CA VAL A 221 -5.60 19.09 10.64
C VAL A 221 -6.77 18.56 11.43
N ILE A 222 -6.58 17.34 11.97
CA ILE A 222 -7.45 16.72 12.91
C ILE A 222 -7.23 17.73 13.98
N ASP A 223 -8.24 18.57 14.12
CA ASP A 223 -8.22 19.58 15.14
C ASP A 223 -8.06 18.76 16.43
N LYS A 224 -6.81 18.61 16.88
CA LYS A 224 -6.48 17.68 17.98
C LYS A 224 -7.14 18.21 19.25
N THR A 225 -7.40 19.52 19.29
CA THR A 225 -8.25 20.18 20.28
C THR A 225 -9.71 19.71 20.19
N ASN A 226 -10.22 19.44 18.98
CA ASN A 226 -11.54 18.82 18.79
C ASN A 226 -11.56 17.34 19.21
N LEU A 227 -10.49 16.55 19.02
CA LEU A 227 -10.46 15.13 19.42
C LEU A 227 -10.71 14.92 20.92
N TYR A 228 -10.06 15.71 21.78
CA TYR A 228 -10.32 15.64 23.22
C TYR A 228 -11.78 15.98 23.57
N ALA A 229 -12.43 16.86 22.81
CA ALA A 229 -13.85 17.15 22.98
C ALA A 229 -14.73 15.99 22.48
N VAL A 230 -14.44 15.45 21.30
CA VAL A 230 -15.15 14.28 20.73
C VAL A 230 -15.08 13.08 21.67
N ILE A 231 -13.93 12.77 22.25
CA ILE A 231 -13.78 11.68 23.22
C ILE A 231 -14.69 11.88 24.45
N ARG A 232 -14.82 13.12 24.93
CA ARG A 232 -15.70 13.44 26.08
C ARG A 232 -17.18 13.32 25.72
N ASP A 233 -17.55 13.71 24.51
CA ASP A 233 -18.92 13.57 24.00
C ASP A 233 -19.26 12.09 23.84
N LEU A 234 -18.36 11.29 23.25
CA LEU A 234 -18.48 9.83 23.17
C LEU A 234 -18.62 9.21 24.57
N TYR A 235 -17.84 9.61 25.57
CA TYR A 235 -18.05 9.10 26.93
C TYR A 235 -19.39 9.50 27.54
N SER A 236 -19.95 10.66 27.19
CA SER A 236 -21.30 11.05 27.61
C SER A 236 -22.37 10.18 26.96
N GLU A 237 -22.18 9.79 25.70
CA GLU A 237 -23.04 8.82 25.02
C GLU A 237 -22.89 7.42 25.62
N LEU A 238 -21.66 7.00 25.93
CA LEU A 238 -21.36 5.74 26.60
C LEU A 238 -22.09 5.66 27.94
N PHE A 239 -22.09 6.73 28.74
CA PHE A 239 -22.83 6.81 30.00
C PHE A 239 -24.32 6.56 29.78
N THR A 240 -24.88 7.08 28.70
CA THR A 240 -26.29 6.86 28.34
C THR A 240 -26.53 5.40 27.95
N ALA A 241 -25.65 4.82 27.14
CA ALA A 241 -25.72 3.42 26.70
C ALA A 241 -25.67 2.45 27.89
N VAL A 242 -24.67 2.57 28.78
CA VAL A 242 -24.55 1.67 29.95
C VAL A 242 -25.73 1.83 30.92
N ASN A 243 -26.25 3.04 31.13
CA ASN A 243 -27.43 3.26 31.98
C ASN A 243 -28.72 2.68 31.38
N SER A 244 -28.81 2.60 30.05
CA SER A 244 -29.91 1.93 29.35
C SER A 244 -29.77 0.41 29.30
N GLY A 245 -28.62 -0.13 29.74
CA GLY A 245 -28.30 -1.56 29.66
C GLY A 245 -27.83 -2.02 28.28
N ASP A 246 -27.57 -1.08 27.36
CA ASP A 246 -27.05 -1.37 26.02
C ASP A 246 -25.52 -1.43 26.03
N TYR A 247 -25.01 -2.55 26.53
CA TYR A 247 -23.56 -2.79 26.62
C TYR A 247 -22.89 -3.01 25.26
N LEU A 248 -23.65 -3.35 24.20
CA LEU A 248 -23.11 -3.48 22.85
C LEU A 248 -22.81 -2.09 22.28
N ALA A 249 -23.79 -1.18 22.35
CA ALA A 249 -23.58 0.21 21.96
C ALA A 249 -22.50 0.88 22.83
N ALA A 250 -22.48 0.61 24.14
CA ALA A 250 -21.44 1.14 25.02
C ALA A 250 -20.05 0.65 24.63
N GLU A 251 -19.90 -0.62 24.22
CA GLU A 251 -18.63 -1.13 23.74
C GLU A 251 -18.21 -0.40 22.46
N GLU A 252 -19.10 -0.32 21.46
CA GLU A 252 -18.90 0.41 20.19
C GLU A 252 -18.38 1.84 20.41
N ILE A 253 -19.04 2.58 21.31
CA ILE A 253 -18.64 3.95 21.66
C ILE A 253 -17.26 3.98 22.34
N ALA A 254 -16.95 3.03 23.23
CA ALA A 254 -15.65 2.96 23.89
C ALA A 254 -14.51 2.73 22.89
N ILE A 255 -14.73 1.90 21.87
CA ILE A 255 -13.75 1.66 20.82
C ILE A 255 -13.59 2.89 19.94
N GLU A 256 -14.69 3.54 19.58
CA GLU A 256 -14.64 4.75 18.77
C GLU A 256 -13.87 5.87 19.49
N ALA A 257 -14.07 5.99 20.81
CA ALA A 257 -13.31 6.92 21.64
C ALA A 257 -11.81 6.60 21.66
N TYR A 258 -11.45 5.32 21.62
CA TYR A 258 -10.05 4.89 21.60
C TYR A 258 -9.45 4.92 20.18
N LEU A 259 -9.86 3.99 19.31
CA LEU A 259 -9.29 3.76 17.98
C LEU A 259 -9.47 4.92 17.00
N GLU A 260 -10.65 5.53 16.98
CA GLU A 260 -10.96 6.53 15.95
C GLU A 260 -10.58 7.95 16.41
N ASN A 261 -10.14 8.12 17.66
CA ASN A 261 -9.88 9.44 18.23
C ASN A 261 -8.62 9.50 19.10
N PHE A 262 -8.52 8.69 20.15
CA PHE A 262 -7.39 8.75 21.09
C PHE A 262 -6.06 8.32 20.47
N GLU A 263 -6.07 7.31 19.60
CA GLU A 263 -4.88 6.79 18.90
C GLU A 263 -4.08 7.93 18.21
N TYR A 264 -4.78 8.88 17.58
CA TYR A 264 -4.18 10.06 16.94
C TYR A 264 -3.55 11.08 17.90
N LEU A 265 -3.82 10.97 19.20
CA LEU A 265 -3.26 11.80 20.26
C LEU A 265 -2.00 11.17 20.87
N GLU A 266 -1.81 9.85 20.75
CA GLU A 266 -0.71 9.11 21.39
C GLU A 266 0.67 9.71 21.11
N PRO A 267 1.03 10.07 19.85
CA PRO A 267 2.37 10.59 19.57
C PRO A 267 2.70 11.90 20.27
N ASP A 268 1.70 12.76 20.53
CA ASP A 268 1.93 14.04 21.22
C ASP A 268 1.95 13.86 22.74
N ILE A 269 1.19 12.89 23.26
CA ILE A 269 1.19 12.54 24.68
C ILE A 269 2.51 11.84 25.05
N GLU A 270 3.04 10.96 24.20
CA GLU A 270 4.33 10.28 24.42
C GLU A 270 5.46 11.29 24.63
N LYS A 271 5.48 12.37 23.82
CA LYS A 271 6.50 13.43 23.89
C LYS A 271 6.50 14.18 25.22
N VAL A 272 5.34 14.31 25.89
CA VAL A 272 5.23 15.06 27.15
C VAL A 272 5.25 14.19 28.39
N ASP A 273 4.70 12.99 28.33
CA ASP A 273 4.56 12.08 29.47
C ASP A 273 4.23 10.64 29.00
N GLU A 274 5.26 9.88 28.63
CA GLU A 274 5.16 8.45 28.22
C GLU A 274 4.41 7.58 29.25
N LYS A 275 4.54 7.87 30.56
CA LYS A 275 3.82 7.11 31.60
C LYS A 275 2.34 7.44 31.65
N LEU A 276 1.98 8.69 31.34
CA LEU A 276 0.59 9.10 31.23
C LEU A 276 -0.05 8.44 30.01
N LEU A 277 0.67 8.36 28.88
CA LEU A 277 0.23 7.62 27.69
C LEU A 277 -0.06 6.16 28.03
N GLU A 278 0.91 5.45 28.63
CA GLU A 278 0.76 4.04 29.02
C GLU A 278 -0.47 3.84 29.94
N SER A 279 -0.70 4.74 30.90
CA SER A 279 -1.88 4.71 31.76
C SER A 279 -3.19 4.87 30.96
N LEU A 280 -3.22 5.82 30.02
CA LEU A 280 -4.39 6.10 29.20
C LEU A 280 -4.70 4.96 28.22
N GLU A 281 -3.70 4.43 27.52
CA GLU A 281 -3.82 3.25 26.65
C GLU A 281 -4.43 2.09 27.43
N ILE A 282 -3.82 1.68 28.55
CA ILE A 282 -4.33 0.57 29.38
C ILE A 282 -5.77 0.82 29.85
N ASN A 283 -6.09 2.04 30.28
CA ASN A 283 -7.39 2.33 30.84
C ASN A 283 -8.49 2.43 29.76
N MET A 284 -8.23 3.09 28.64
CA MET A 284 -9.20 3.30 27.56
C MET A 284 -9.37 2.06 26.70
N ARG A 285 -8.27 1.41 26.33
CA ARG A 285 -8.28 0.23 25.45
C ARG A 285 -8.71 -1.03 26.17
N GLU A 286 -8.08 -1.32 27.31
CA GLU A 286 -8.19 -2.65 27.93
C GLU A 286 -9.23 -2.65 29.05
N LYS A 287 -8.98 -1.87 30.12
CA LYS A 287 -9.81 -1.95 31.33
C LYS A 287 -11.24 -1.49 31.11
N LEU A 288 -11.45 -0.38 30.40
CA LEU A 288 -12.79 0.10 30.12
C LEU A 288 -13.58 -0.93 29.31
N ARG A 289 -12.98 -1.48 28.24
CA ARG A 289 -13.60 -2.52 27.43
C ARG A 289 -13.88 -3.78 28.26
N GLU A 290 -12.95 -4.20 29.11
CA GLU A 290 -13.14 -5.35 30.01
C GLU A 290 -14.38 -5.15 30.89
N MET A 291 -14.51 -4.00 31.56
CA MET A 291 -15.65 -3.70 32.43
C MET A 291 -16.98 -3.70 31.65
N ILE A 292 -17.00 -3.17 30.43
CA ILE A 292 -18.19 -3.13 29.57
C ILE A 292 -18.57 -4.54 29.11
N VAL A 293 -17.62 -5.33 28.62
CA VAL A 293 -17.82 -6.71 28.14
C VAL A 293 -18.27 -7.62 29.28
N GLN A 294 -17.74 -7.44 30.49
CA GLN A 294 -18.16 -8.15 31.70
C GLN A 294 -19.52 -7.66 32.24
N LYS A 295 -20.12 -6.64 31.62
CA LYS A 295 -21.39 -6.03 32.01
C LYS A 295 -21.40 -5.60 33.47
N GLU A 296 -20.31 -4.97 33.90
CA GLU A 296 -20.22 -4.41 35.24
C GLU A 296 -21.32 -3.38 35.50
N ASN A 297 -21.53 -3.07 36.79
CA ASN A 297 -22.51 -2.08 37.21
C ASN A 297 -22.25 -0.74 36.48
N PRO A 298 -23.26 -0.11 35.85
CA PRO A 298 -23.10 1.17 35.16
C PRO A 298 -22.42 2.25 36.02
N GLU A 299 -22.72 2.31 37.31
CA GLU A 299 -22.11 3.26 38.25
C GLU A 299 -20.60 3.01 38.43
N ALA A 300 -20.15 1.75 38.34
CA ALA A 300 -18.74 1.41 38.43
C ALA A 300 -17.98 1.84 37.15
N ILE A 301 -18.56 1.57 35.98
CA ILE A 301 -17.99 1.97 34.67
C ILE A 301 -17.87 3.50 34.58
N ILE A 302 -18.94 4.22 34.92
CA ILE A 302 -18.96 5.69 34.91
C ILE A 302 -17.90 6.24 35.87
N LYS A 303 -17.82 5.71 37.10
CA LYS A 303 -16.79 6.14 38.06
C LYS A 303 -15.37 5.85 37.60
N PHE A 304 -15.14 4.75 36.88
CA PHE A 304 -13.82 4.46 36.32
C PHE A 304 -13.43 5.53 35.29
N ILE A 305 -14.32 5.87 34.36
CA ILE A 305 -14.08 6.92 33.38
C ILE A 305 -13.86 8.29 34.06
N GLU A 306 -14.72 8.66 35.02
CA GLU A 306 -14.66 9.95 35.72
C GLU A 306 -13.41 10.12 36.61
N ASN A 307 -12.95 9.06 37.26
CA ASN A 307 -11.86 9.13 38.23
C ASN A 307 -10.50 8.71 37.69
N SER A 308 -10.44 8.07 36.52
CA SER A 308 -9.19 7.58 35.93
C SER A 308 -8.94 8.18 34.55
N ILE A 309 -9.85 7.99 33.59
CA ILE A 309 -9.60 8.38 32.19
C ILE A 309 -9.72 9.89 31.98
N LEU A 310 -10.83 10.51 32.38
CA LEU A 310 -11.08 11.94 32.13
C LEU A 310 -10.06 12.89 32.79
N PRO A 311 -9.59 12.63 34.03
CA PRO A 311 -8.53 13.43 34.63
C PRO A 311 -7.20 13.30 33.87
N ASP A 312 -6.83 12.09 33.45
CA ASP A 312 -5.60 11.84 32.70
C ASP A 312 -5.67 12.48 31.30
N LEU A 313 -6.81 12.41 30.60
CA LEU A 313 -7.05 13.12 29.33
C LEU A 313 -6.94 14.65 29.49
N THR A 314 -7.47 15.20 30.59
CA THR A 314 -7.38 16.63 30.87
C THR A 314 -5.94 17.06 31.14
N LYS A 315 -5.17 16.22 31.84
CA LYS A 315 -3.75 16.44 32.08
C LYS A 315 -2.97 16.36 30.75
N ALA A 316 -3.24 15.35 29.94
CA ALA A 316 -2.63 15.17 28.62
C ALA A 316 -2.88 16.38 27.73
N GLU A 317 -4.14 16.81 27.59
CA GLU A 317 -4.55 17.98 26.80
C GLU A 317 -3.82 19.26 27.25
N ALA A 318 -3.70 19.50 28.56
CA ALA A 318 -2.98 20.65 29.08
C ALA A 318 -1.48 20.61 28.73
N MET A 319 -0.85 19.43 28.86
CA MET A 319 0.58 19.25 28.57
C MET A 319 0.88 19.34 27.07
N THR A 320 0.03 18.78 26.22
CA THR A 320 0.19 18.84 24.76
C THR A 320 -0.12 20.23 24.21
N ASN A 321 -1.05 20.97 24.81
CA ASN A 321 -1.29 22.37 24.44
C ASN A 321 -0.10 23.29 24.81
N ASP A 322 0.58 23.03 25.93
CA ASP A 322 1.79 23.78 26.29
C ASP A 322 2.96 23.55 25.29
N LEU A 323 3.08 22.36 24.68
CA LEU A 323 4.05 22.11 23.59
C LEU A 323 3.81 23.02 22.38
N THR A 324 2.56 23.28 21.99
CA THR A 324 2.26 24.16 20.84
C THR A 324 2.72 25.62 21.04
N SER A 325 3.03 26.01 22.28
CA SER A 325 3.53 27.35 22.62
C SER A 325 5.06 27.46 22.73
N VAL A 326 5.81 26.34 22.77
CA VAL A 326 7.27 26.33 23.06
C VAL A 326 8.13 25.45 22.13
N VAL A 327 7.59 24.56 21.30
CA VAL A 327 8.41 23.63 20.49
C VAL A 327 8.89 24.26 19.16
N ALA A 328 9.72 25.29 19.28
CA ALA A 328 10.75 25.65 18.30
C ALA A 328 12.15 25.22 18.75
N SER A 329 12.26 24.44 19.83
CA SER A 329 13.54 23.97 20.34
C SER A 329 13.36 22.77 21.25
N SER A 330 14.09 21.69 20.92
CA SER A 330 14.25 20.41 21.63
C SER A 330 13.18 19.33 21.38
N SER A 331 13.29 18.66 20.23
CA SER A 331 12.95 17.24 20.13
C SER A 331 13.95 16.45 20.98
N SER A 332 13.49 15.80 22.04
CA SER A 332 14.19 14.65 22.59
C SER A 332 14.03 13.53 21.57
N GLU A 333 14.95 13.41 20.63
CA GLU A 333 15.09 12.22 19.78
C GLU A 333 15.36 11.02 20.70
N LYS A 334 14.33 10.22 20.96
CA LYS A 334 14.49 8.84 21.44
C LYS A 334 15.32 8.14 20.36
N GLU A 335 16.50 7.64 20.70
CA GLU A 335 17.33 6.88 19.73
C GLU A 335 16.49 5.71 19.22
N LEU A 336 16.08 5.78 17.95
CA LEU A 336 15.34 4.69 17.29
C LEU A 336 16.23 3.45 17.23
N LYS A 337 15.61 2.28 17.41
CA LYS A 337 16.29 1.00 17.17
C LYS A 337 16.53 0.84 15.67
N SER A 338 17.61 0.15 15.30
CA SER A 338 17.82 -0.17 13.89
C SER A 338 16.87 -1.28 13.46
N MET A 339 16.59 -1.35 12.16
CA MET A 339 15.90 -2.46 11.55
C MET A 339 16.53 -3.81 11.95
N GLY A 340 15.71 -4.76 12.41
CA GLY A 340 16.19 -6.07 12.87
C GLY A 340 16.74 -6.15 14.28
N ASP A 341 16.81 -5.03 15.01
CA ASP A 341 17.27 -4.97 16.40
C ASP A 341 16.23 -5.48 17.41
N ALA A 342 15.05 -5.92 16.96
CA ALA A 342 14.08 -6.61 17.80
C ALA A 342 14.62 -7.96 18.29
N SER A 343 14.17 -8.40 19.47
CA SER A 343 14.47 -9.72 20.01
C SER A 343 13.81 -10.84 19.19
N GLU A 344 14.36 -12.06 19.25
CA GLU A 344 13.78 -13.20 18.54
C GLU A 344 12.34 -13.54 18.98
N GLU A 345 11.99 -13.19 20.22
CA GLU A 345 10.63 -13.35 20.75
C GLU A 345 9.68 -12.31 20.15
N GLU A 346 10.09 -11.04 20.05
CA GLU A 346 9.34 -9.98 19.35
C GLU A 346 9.17 -10.31 17.86
N LYS A 347 10.22 -10.80 17.19
CA LYS A 347 10.16 -11.22 15.78
C LYS A 347 9.17 -12.35 15.55
N SER A 348 9.22 -13.40 16.37
CA SER A 348 8.28 -14.52 16.25
C SER A 348 6.86 -14.10 16.63
N GLY A 349 6.69 -13.20 17.59
CA GLY A 349 5.40 -12.64 17.97
C GLY A 349 4.76 -11.89 16.80
N VAL A 350 5.48 -10.91 16.24
CA VAL A 350 5.04 -10.11 15.09
C VAL A 350 4.61 -10.99 13.92
N LYS A 351 5.40 -12.01 13.56
CA LYS A 351 5.04 -12.93 12.49
C LYS A 351 3.71 -13.65 12.74
N ASN A 352 3.52 -14.18 13.95
CA ASN A 352 2.31 -14.90 14.30
C ASN A 352 1.08 -13.98 14.24
N GLU A 353 1.21 -12.77 14.76
CA GLU A 353 0.12 -11.78 14.75
C GLU A 353 -0.23 -11.34 13.32
N ILE A 354 0.76 -11.13 12.47
CA ILE A 354 0.53 -10.82 11.05
C ILE A 354 -0.27 -11.94 10.34
N ASP A 355 0.00 -13.20 10.63
CA ASP A 355 -0.78 -14.31 10.07
C ASP A 355 -2.25 -14.27 10.53
N VAL A 356 -2.50 -13.93 11.80
CA VAL A 356 -3.87 -13.74 12.34
C VAL A 356 -4.56 -12.56 11.67
N ILE A 357 -3.85 -11.43 11.48
CA ILE A 357 -4.37 -10.25 10.79
C ILE A 357 -4.80 -10.61 9.38
N ARG A 358 -3.96 -11.34 8.63
CA ARG A 358 -4.28 -11.77 7.25
C ARG A 358 -5.58 -12.56 7.19
N GLU A 359 -5.80 -13.49 8.12
CA GLU A 359 -7.04 -14.27 8.25
C GLU A 359 -8.25 -13.35 8.54
N ARG A 360 -8.13 -12.41 9.49
CA ARG A 360 -9.19 -11.46 9.83
C ARG A 360 -9.56 -10.51 8.68
N LEU A 361 -8.59 -10.13 7.86
CA LEU A 361 -8.85 -9.34 6.65
C LEU A 361 -9.59 -10.15 5.57
N GLU A 362 -9.39 -11.47 5.49
CA GLU A 362 -10.19 -12.34 4.60
C GLU A 362 -11.62 -12.48 5.10
N GLU A 363 -11.80 -12.66 6.41
CA GLU A 363 -13.12 -12.67 7.03
C GLU A 363 -13.86 -11.34 6.78
N THR A 364 -13.16 -10.21 6.91
CA THR A 364 -13.69 -8.87 6.59
C THR A 364 -14.27 -8.84 5.18
N LEU A 365 -13.49 -9.25 4.17
CA LEU A 365 -13.94 -9.29 2.78
C LEU A 365 -15.12 -10.23 2.55
N LEU A 366 -15.10 -11.39 3.21
CA LEU A 366 -16.14 -12.41 3.08
C LEU A 366 -17.47 -11.96 3.70
N HIS A 367 -17.43 -11.31 4.86
CA HIS A 367 -18.61 -10.71 5.49
C HIS A 367 -19.14 -9.56 4.65
N TYR A 368 -18.26 -8.67 4.20
CA TYR A 368 -18.65 -7.50 3.42
C TYR A 368 -19.29 -7.89 2.06
N GLY A 369 -18.69 -8.85 1.35
CA GLY A 369 -19.23 -9.38 0.09
C GLY A 369 -20.59 -10.10 0.23
N ARG A 370 -21.02 -10.43 1.45
CA ARG A 370 -22.36 -10.97 1.75
C ARG A 370 -23.37 -9.90 2.17
N GLY A 371 -22.94 -8.63 2.23
CA GLY A 371 -23.74 -7.52 2.76
C GLY A 371 -23.83 -7.51 4.29
N ASP A 372 -22.97 -8.25 4.99
CA ASP A 372 -22.90 -8.27 6.46
C ASP A 372 -21.85 -7.27 6.95
N THR A 373 -22.22 -5.98 6.92
CA THR A 373 -21.35 -4.85 7.26
C THR A 373 -20.94 -4.86 8.73
N GLN A 374 -21.83 -5.32 9.62
CA GLN A 374 -21.56 -5.43 11.05
C GLN A 374 -20.44 -6.44 11.34
N SER A 375 -20.54 -7.65 10.78
CA SER A 375 -19.48 -8.65 10.97
C SER A 375 -18.19 -8.27 10.25
N ALA A 376 -18.27 -7.62 9.09
CA ALA A 376 -17.09 -7.11 8.39
C ALA A 376 -16.34 -6.07 9.24
N HIS A 377 -17.07 -5.12 9.82
CA HIS A 377 -16.50 -4.10 10.70
C HIS A 377 -15.88 -4.73 11.95
N ALA A 378 -16.55 -5.74 12.55
CA ALA A 378 -16.03 -6.45 13.69
C ALA A 378 -14.73 -7.22 13.36
N SER A 379 -14.65 -7.90 12.21
CA SER A 379 -13.43 -8.57 11.76
C SER A 379 -12.28 -7.59 11.50
N ALA A 380 -12.54 -6.46 10.83
CA ALA A 380 -11.54 -5.42 10.57
C ALA A 380 -11.02 -4.79 11.87
N ARG A 381 -11.90 -4.59 12.84
CA ARG A 381 -11.57 -4.11 14.18
C ARG A 381 -10.73 -5.13 14.95
N SER A 382 -11.09 -6.41 14.95
CA SER A 382 -10.35 -7.48 15.63
C SER A 382 -8.95 -7.64 15.04
N ALA A 383 -8.81 -7.51 13.72
CA ALA A 383 -7.50 -7.51 13.06
C ALA A 383 -6.55 -6.45 13.66
N TYR A 384 -7.08 -5.28 13.99
CA TYR A 384 -6.30 -4.22 14.62
C TYR A 384 -6.07 -4.49 16.13
N LEU A 385 -7.15 -4.51 16.92
CA LEU A 385 -7.08 -4.55 18.39
C LEU A 385 -6.50 -5.84 18.96
N ASP A 386 -6.84 -6.98 18.36
CA ASP A 386 -6.47 -8.26 18.94
C ASP A 386 -5.11 -8.75 18.40
N SER A 387 -4.55 -8.09 17.38
CA SER A 387 -3.32 -8.51 16.71
C SER A 387 -2.36 -7.39 16.31
N TYR A 388 -2.77 -6.39 15.52
CA TYR A 388 -1.85 -5.37 15.01
C TYR A 388 -1.18 -4.54 16.13
N GLU A 389 -1.86 -4.29 17.25
CA GLU A 389 -1.25 -3.58 18.39
C GLU A 389 -0.01 -4.31 18.95
N PHE A 390 0.04 -5.64 18.87
CA PHE A 390 1.23 -6.41 19.25
C PHE A 390 2.35 -6.33 18.21
N VAL A 391 2.00 -6.10 16.95
CA VAL A 391 2.97 -5.87 15.85
C VAL A 391 3.58 -4.48 15.97
N GLU A 392 2.75 -3.51 16.33
CA GLU A 392 3.13 -2.13 16.50
C GLU A 392 4.19 -1.92 17.59
N ILE A 393 4.07 -2.53 18.77
CA ILE A 393 4.99 -2.29 19.90
C ILE A 393 6.48 -2.37 19.49
N PRO A 394 6.96 -3.48 18.87
CA PRO A 394 8.34 -3.57 18.41
C PRO A 394 8.61 -2.75 17.14
N LEU A 395 7.59 -2.41 16.34
CA LEU A 395 7.72 -1.62 15.12
C LEU A 395 7.88 -0.12 15.41
N ARG A 396 7.09 0.45 16.33
CA ARG A 396 7.05 1.87 16.70
C ARG A 396 8.39 2.40 17.20
N VAL A 397 9.17 1.55 17.86
CA VAL A 397 10.53 1.89 18.34
C VAL A 397 11.62 1.81 17.26
N ILE A 398 11.30 1.24 16.09
CA ILE A 398 12.17 1.13 14.91
C ILE A 398 11.77 2.18 13.87
N ASP A 399 10.47 2.25 13.54
CA ASP A 399 9.90 3.13 12.52
C ASP A 399 8.49 3.64 12.95
N PRO A 400 8.43 4.74 13.74
CA PRO A 400 7.17 5.28 14.25
C PRO A 400 6.30 5.91 13.15
N ASP A 401 6.91 6.47 12.11
CA ASP A 401 6.17 7.08 10.99
C ASP A 401 5.47 6.00 10.16
N PHE A 402 6.16 4.90 9.86
CA PHE A 402 5.57 3.76 9.17
C PHE A 402 4.47 3.09 10.01
N THR A 403 4.67 2.97 11.33
CA THR A 403 3.66 2.44 12.25
C THR A 403 2.34 3.21 12.12
N LEU A 404 2.41 4.55 12.17
CA LEU A 404 1.26 5.45 12.04
C LEU A 404 0.56 5.34 10.67
N GLU A 405 1.30 5.08 9.60
CA GLU A 405 0.71 4.86 8.29
C GLU A 405 -0.21 3.64 8.28
N VAL A 406 0.23 2.52 8.86
CA VAL A 406 -0.55 1.29 8.89
C VAL A 406 -1.77 1.42 9.81
N GLU A 407 -1.61 2.07 10.96
CA GLU A 407 -2.72 2.45 11.86
C GLU A 407 -3.82 3.20 11.10
N TYR A 408 -3.43 4.20 10.31
CA TYR A 408 -4.36 4.97 9.49
C TYR A 408 -5.07 4.11 8.43
N GLN A 409 -4.40 3.13 7.82
CA GLN A 409 -5.04 2.23 6.87
C GLN A 409 -6.12 1.35 7.53
N PHE A 410 -5.87 0.86 8.75
CA PHE A 410 -6.87 0.12 9.51
C PHE A 410 -8.07 1.00 9.89
N ALA A 411 -7.86 2.24 10.30
CA ALA A 411 -8.94 3.19 10.55
C ALA A 411 -9.74 3.49 9.27
N THR A 412 -9.05 3.70 8.15
CA THR A 412 -9.67 3.91 6.84
C THR A 412 -10.55 2.73 6.43
N LEU A 413 -10.05 1.50 6.58
CA LEU A 413 -10.82 0.28 6.31
C LEU A 413 -12.11 0.24 7.14
N ARG A 414 -12.03 0.49 8.45
CA ARG A 414 -13.21 0.50 9.33
C ARG A 414 -14.22 1.57 8.91
N ASN A 415 -13.75 2.77 8.57
CA ASN A 415 -14.60 3.87 8.13
C ASN A 415 -15.28 3.58 6.77
N LEU A 416 -14.57 2.99 5.81
CA LEU A 416 -15.16 2.57 4.53
C LEU A 416 -16.27 1.52 4.74
N ILE A 417 -16.07 0.57 5.65
CA ILE A 417 -17.11 -0.42 5.99
C ILE A 417 -18.32 0.26 6.64
N LYS A 418 -18.11 1.17 7.60
CA LYS A 418 -19.21 1.93 8.24
C LYS A 418 -20.02 2.76 7.22
N GLN A 419 -19.35 3.28 6.20
CA GLN A 419 -19.97 4.10 5.14
C GLN A 419 -20.63 3.27 4.03
N GLU A 420 -20.58 1.94 4.12
CA GLU A 420 -21.06 1.02 3.09
C GLU A 420 -20.45 1.31 1.71
N ALA A 421 -19.15 1.61 1.69
CA ALA A 421 -18.38 1.90 0.48
C ALA A 421 -18.40 0.75 -0.55
N PRO A 422 -18.23 1.01 -1.85
CA PRO A 422 -18.03 -0.02 -2.87
C PRO A 422 -17.00 -1.09 -2.47
N GLN A 423 -17.31 -2.35 -2.78
CA GLN A 423 -16.50 -3.51 -2.36
C GLN A 423 -15.06 -3.42 -2.90
N GLU A 424 -14.87 -2.83 -4.07
CA GLU A 424 -13.58 -2.59 -4.69
C GLU A 424 -12.66 -1.71 -3.82
N GLU A 425 -13.21 -0.70 -3.15
CA GLU A 425 -12.46 0.23 -2.29
C GLU A 425 -11.98 -0.45 -1.01
N ILE A 426 -12.83 -1.33 -0.45
CA ILE A 426 -12.48 -2.16 0.70
C ILE A 426 -11.42 -3.21 0.31
N GLN A 427 -11.47 -3.75 -0.91
CA GLN A 427 -10.41 -4.64 -1.40
C GLN A 427 -9.08 -3.92 -1.56
N GLU A 428 -9.10 -2.70 -2.11
CA GLU A 428 -7.90 -1.90 -2.34
C GLU A 428 -7.19 -1.57 -1.02
N ILE A 429 -7.91 -1.06 -0.01
CA ILE A 429 -7.31 -0.75 1.29
C ILE A 429 -6.78 -2.03 1.99
N ILE A 430 -7.45 -3.17 1.85
CA ILE A 430 -6.99 -4.45 2.42
C ILE A 430 -5.72 -4.95 1.73
N ILE A 431 -5.58 -4.76 0.42
CA ILE A 431 -4.33 -5.05 -0.30
C ILE A 431 -3.21 -4.15 0.22
N GLY A 432 -3.49 -2.85 0.42
CA GLY A 432 -2.55 -1.90 1.01
C GLY A 432 -2.06 -2.33 2.40
N ILE A 433 -2.99 -2.67 3.29
CA ILE A 433 -2.69 -3.17 4.64
C ILE A 433 -1.81 -4.43 4.54
N ARG A 434 -2.16 -5.41 3.72
CA ARG A 434 -1.38 -6.66 3.59
C ARG A 434 0.06 -6.41 3.15
N ARG A 435 0.27 -5.52 2.19
CA ARG A 435 1.61 -5.11 1.75
C ARG A 435 2.39 -4.46 2.90
N ASN A 436 1.73 -3.59 3.66
CA ASN A 436 2.36 -2.93 4.80
C ASN A 436 2.63 -3.91 5.95
N LEU A 437 1.86 -4.98 6.14
CA LEU A 437 2.18 -6.04 7.10
C LEU A 437 3.45 -6.82 6.70
N ASP A 438 3.62 -7.14 5.41
CA ASP A 438 4.85 -7.77 4.92
C ASP A 438 6.08 -6.88 5.24
N GLU A 439 5.90 -5.57 5.11
CA GLU A 439 6.90 -4.57 5.44
C GLU A 439 7.14 -4.43 6.95
N SER A 440 6.09 -4.48 7.79
CA SER A 440 6.21 -4.55 9.25
C SER A 440 7.05 -5.76 9.70
N GLU A 441 6.78 -6.96 9.15
CA GLU A 441 7.58 -8.17 9.43
C GLU A 441 9.05 -7.95 9.03
N ARG A 442 9.29 -7.33 7.87
CA ARG A 442 10.63 -7.04 7.36
C ARG A 442 11.40 -6.07 8.26
N ILE A 443 10.75 -4.97 8.67
CA ILE A 443 11.36 -3.94 9.51
C ILE A 443 11.75 -4.51 10.88
N VAL A 444 10.84 -5.27 11.51
CA VAL A 444 11.09 -5.89 12.81
C VAL A 444 12.14 -7.00 12.72
N SER A 445 12.05 -7.88 11.71
CA SER A 445 12.95 -9.03 11.59
C SER A 445 14.36 -8.65 11.10
N GLY A 446 14.49 -7.54 10.37
CA GLY A 446 15.72 -7.18 9.66
C GLY A 446 16.07 -8.13 8.53
N THR A 447 15.17 -9.07 8.23
CA THR A 447 15.35 -10.03 7.15
C THR A 447 14.83 -9.42 5.86
N GLY A 448 15.63 -8.57 5.21
CA GLY A 448 15.40 -8.30 3.79
C GLY A 448 15.52 -9.62 3.04
N THR A 449 14.40 -10.16 2.55
CA THR A 449 14.18 -11.30 1.60
C THR A 449 15.07 -12.57 1.66
N LEU A 450 16.03 -12.68 2.57
CA LEU A 450 17.02 -13.76 2.59
C LEU A 450 16.57 -15.02 3.36
N ALA A 451 15.49 -15.00 4.12
CA ALA A 451 15.10 -16.17 4.92
C ALA A 451 14.23 -17.22 4.16
N PRO A 452 13.20 -16.85 3.37
CA PRO A 452 12.38 -17.85 2.67
C PRO A 452 13.00 -18.31 1.33
N SER A 453 13.61 -17.40 0.57
CA SER A 453 14.12 -17.66 -0.78
C SER A 453 15.40 -18.50 -0.79
N ILE A 454 16.29 -18.32 0.21
CA ILE A 454 17.53 -19.10 0.35
C ILE A 454 17.25 -20.51 0.88
N ALA A 455 16.31 -20.66 1.82
CA ALA A 455 15.90 -21.99 2.30
C ALA A 455 15.18 -22.79 1.21
N PHE A 456 14.33 -22.14 0.40
CA PHE A 456 13.66 -22.76 -0.73
C PHE A 456 14.66 -23.16 -1.83
N THR A 457 15.58 -22.27 -2.24
CA THR A 457 16.55 -22.57 -3.32
C THR A 457 17.58 -23.62 -2.90
N SER A 458 18.06 -23.59 -1.66
CA SER A 458 19.00 -24.62 -1.15
C SER A 458 18.34 -25.99 -1.01
N SER A 459 17.12 -26.05 -0.49
CA SER A 459 16.36 -27.31 -0.38
C SER A 459 15.93 -27.84 -1.75
N PHE A 460 15.50 -26.95 -2.65
CA PHE A 460 15.17 -27.29 -4.04
C PHE A 460 16.40 -27.82 -4.79
N ALA A 461 17.57 -27.20 -4.65
CA ALA A 461 18.79 -27.64 -5.30
C ALA A 461 19.26 -29.03 -4.80
N ILE A 462 19.08 -29.34 -3.51
CA ILE A 462 19.38 -30.66 -2.93
C ILE A 462 18.40 -31.71 -3.48
N ILE A 463 17.09 -31.46 -3.40
CA ILE A 463 16.06 -32.39 -3.89
C ILE A 463 16.18 -32.59 -5.40
N PHE A 464 16.47 -31.54 -6.17
CA PHE A 464 16.66 -31.61 -7.61
C PHE A 464 17.90 -32.43 -7.97
N ARG A 465 19.02 -32.23 -7.27
CA ARG A 465 20.24 -33.02 -7.45
C ARG A 465 20.03 -34.50 -7.10
N GLU A 466 19.44 -34.79 -5.94
CA GLU A 466 19.17 -36.16 -5.49
C GLU A 466 18.12 -36.85 -6.38
N GLY A 467 17.12 -36.11 -6.85
CA GLY A 467 16.13 -36.57 -7.82
C GLY A 467 16.76 -36.92 -9.17
N LEU A 468 17.65 -36.07 -9.70
CA LEU A 468 18.36 -36.33 -10.96
C LEU A 468 19.29 -37.54 -10.85
N GLU A 469 20.05 -37.65 -9.74
CA GLU A 469 20.94 -38.79 -9.48
C GLU A 469 20.14 -40.10 -9.39
N SER A 470 18.98 -40.07 -8.72
CA SER A 470 18.09 -41.24 -8.60
C SER A 470 17.55 -41.70 -9.97
N VAL A 471 17.12 -40.76 -10.82
CA VAL A 471 16.66 -41.08 -12.19
C VAL A 471 17.79 -41.65 -13.04
N LEU A 472 19.01 -41.12 -12.93
CA LEU A 472 20.18 -41.65 -13.64
C LEU A 472 20.53 -43.08 -13.19
N ILE A 473 20.50 -43.35 -11.88
CA ILE A 473 20.74 -44.71 -11.35
C ILE A 473 19.66 -45.67 -11.84
N LEU A 474 18.38 -45.29 -11.77
CA LEU A 474 17.27 -46.10 -12.29
C LEU A 474 17.42 -46.36 -13.78
N GLY A 475 17.80 -45.33 -14.56
CA GLY A 475 18.09 -45.44 -15.98
C GLY A 475 19.25 -46.39 -16.25
N ALA A 476 20.34 -46.30 -15.51
CA ALA A 476 21.52 -47.16 -15.65
C ALA A 476 21.20 -48.63 -15.32
N ILE A 477 20.49 -48.90 -14.21
CA ILE A 477 20.09 -50.26 -13.83
C ILE A 477 19.11 -50.82 -14.88
N THR A 478 18.13 -50.03 -15.32
CA THR A 478 17.16 -50.47 -16.33
C THR A 478 17.83 -50.77 -17.67
N THR A 479 18.80 -49.94 -18.08
CA THR A 479 19.59 -50.14 -19.30
C THR A 479 20.51 -51.35 -19.17
N TYR A 480 21.13 -51.57 -18.00
CA TYR A 480 21.93 -52.76 -17.74
C TYR A 480 21.10 -54.04 -17.78
N LEU A 481 19.90 -54.04 -17.21
CA LEU A 481 18.99 -55.19 -17.25
C LEU A 481 18.55 -55.51 -18.69
N GLU A 482 18.33 -54.48 -19.51
CA GLU A 482 18.06 -54.64 -20.95
C GLU A 482 19.25 -55.22 -21.70
N ALA A 483 20.44 -54.66 -21.50
CA ALA A 483 21.67 -55.10 -22.16
C ALA A 483 22.08 -56.54 -21.74
N SER A 484 21.82 -56.93 -20.50
CA SER A 484 22.10 -58.27 -19.97
C SER A 484 20.98 -59.30 -20.23
N ARG A 485 19.90 -58.91 -20.94
CA ARG A 485 18.71 -59.75 -21.24
C ARG A 485 17.98 -60.28 -20.00
N ASN A 486 18.09 -59.58 -18.87
CA ASN A 486 17.48 -59.92 -17.59
C ASN A 486 16.21 -59.09 -17.32
N ASN A 487 15.40 -58.88 -18.36
CA ASN A 487 14.22 -58.01 -18.34
C ASN A 487 13.16 -58.39 -17.31
N GLN A 488 13.13 -59.65 -16.89
CA GLN A 488 12.20 -60.14 -15.86
C GLN A 488 12.36 -59.42 -14.51
N PHE A 489 13.52 -58.80 -14.24
CA PHE A 489 13.79 -58.13 -12.97
C PHE A 489 13.40 -56.64 -12.95
N LYS A 490 13.06 -56.03 -14.10
CA LYS A 490 12.63 -54.62 -14.17
C LYS A 490 11.39 -54.35 -13.32
N LYS A 491 10.49 -55.32 -13.20
CA LYS A 491 9.29 -55.23 -12.35
C LYS A 491 9.62 -54.89 -10.89
N TYR A 492 10.73 -55.38 -10.36
CA TYR A 492 11.13 -55.11 -8.98
C TYR A 492 11.63 -53.68 -8.79
N ILE A 493 12.18 -53.05 -9.83
CA ILE A 493 12.53 -51.62 -9.82
C ILE A 493 11.25 -50.79 -9.70
N TYR A 494 10.22 -51.08 -10.50
CA TYR A 494 8.94 -50.38 -10.43
C TYR A 494 8.23 -50.59 -9.08
N TYR A 495 8.29 -51.79 -8.50
CA TYR A 495 7.79 -52.01 -7.14
C TYR A 495 8.54 -51.20 -6.09
N GLY A 496 9.86 -51.04 -6.24
CA GLY A 496 10.67 -50.18 -5.36
C GLY A 496 10.27 -48.71 -5.47
N VAL A 497 10.05 -48.21 -6.69
CA VAL A 497 9.60 -46.82 -6.94
C VAL A 497 8.19 -46.56 -6.39
N MET A 498 7.29 -47.54 -6.41
CA MET A 498 5.92 -47.39 -5.88
C MET A 498 5.84 -47.50 -4.35
N ALA A 499 6.86 -48.05 -3.70
CA ALA A 499 6.91 -48.22 -2.25
C ALA A 499 7.65 -47.09 -1.53
N ALA A 500 8.51 -46.35 -2.26
CA ALA A 500 9.13 -45.10 -1.84
C ALA A 500 8.17 -43.94 -2.10
#